data_AF-A0A3D8SR62-F1
#
_entry.id   AF-A0A3D8SR62-F1
#
_cell.length_a   1.000
_cell.length_b   1.000
_cell.length_c   1.000
_cell.angle_alpha   90.00
_cell.angle_beta   90.00
_cell.angle_gamma   90.00
#
_symmetry.space_group_name_H-M   'P 1'
#
loop_
_entity.id
_entity.type
_entity.pdbx_description
1 polymer ?
#
loop_
_entity_poly.entity_id
_entity_poly.type
_entity_poly.pdbx_seq_one_letter_code
_entity_poly.pdbx_strand_id
1 'polypeptide(L)'
;MSSFLAQAFVSALVLSPITQALGVAKTCSNPQLSCQNTTVVSDLCCFNAPGGQLLQTQFWDTDPVTGPSDSWTIHGLWPDHCDGTYDSNCDSARAYTNITSILEGFGKTDLLSYMNTYWKDYQGNDESFWEHEWAKHGTCISTFDTNCYTGYTPTQEVPDFFQKTVDLFKTLPSYTWLSDAGIVPSSTATYTSAAILAALKAGFGYDVIISCSSSALDEIWYSYNVRGSIQTGTFVPTNPDGSKSSCPSTGIKYLPKTGATATATSTGTATKTTTTATSTSTGSFSGKGYLNAVTSGSTTGCLISAGTWYTSGTCATYTATTSGSGFTLTSSKGNCGISGSSFTCASGVTATVFTASGGYLAYDGSTAFYASAVPSGTTQEQVSTSSGSVEVQFSWQSI
;
A
#
# COMPACT_ATOMS: atom_id res chain seq x y z
N MET A 1 -47.89 -1.51 63.09
CA MET A 1 -46.78 -0.72 62.50
C MET A 1 -46.36 -1.46 61.24
N SER A 2 -46.90 -1.07 60.09
CA SER A 2 -46.68 -1.76 58.81
C SER A 2 -45.85 -0.85 57.90
N SER A 3 -44.69 -1.36 57.50
CA SER A 3 -43.71 -0.69 56.65
C SER A 3 -44.14 -0.80 55.18
N PHE A 4 -44.15 0.33 54.46
CA PHE A 4 -44.27 0.37 53.00
C PHE A 4 -42.94 0.86 52.42
N LEU A 5 -42.23 -0.02 51.72
CA LEU A 5 -41.11 0.33 50.85
C LEU A 5 -41.65 0.70 49.47
N ALA A 6 -41.39 1.93 49.03
CA ALA A 6 -41.62 2.36 47.66
C ALA A 6 -40.40 2.00 46.79
N GLN A 7 -40.62 1.26 45.73
CA GLN A 7 -39.58 0.82 44.79
C GLN A 7 -39.62 1.73 43.56
N ALA A 8 -38.61 2.56 43.38
CA ALA A 8 -38.46 3.42 42.21
C ALA A 8 -37.83 2.61 41.06
N PHE A 9 -38.55 2.48 39.94
CA PHE A 9 -38.01 1.93 38.70
C PHE A 9 -37.31 3.05 37.92
N VAL A 10 -35.99 2.94 37.79
CA VAL A 10 -35.19 3.76 36.87
C VAL A 10 -35.14 3.02 35.53
N SER A 11 -35.88 3.48 34.53
CA SER A 11 -35.74 2.99 33.15
C SER A 11 -34.40 3.50 32.59
N ALA A 12 -33.43 2.61 32.46
CA ALA A 12 -32.23 2.86 31.68
C ALA A 12 -32.59 2.80 30.18
N LEU A 13 -32.54 3.94 29.49
CA LEU A 13 -32.53 3.96 28.02
C LEU A 13 -31.19 3.38 27.55
N VAL A 14 -31.24 2.19 26.98
CA VAL A 14 -30.10 1.59 26.27
C VAL A 14 -29.97 2.29 24.92
N LEU A 15 -29.13 3.32 24.84
CA LEU A 15 -28.70 3.91 23.57
C LEU A 15 -27.86 2.85 22.83
N SER A 16 -28.47 2.17 21.88
CA SER A 16 -27.70 1.36 20.91
C SER A 16 -26.88 2.32 20.06
N PRO A 17 -25.58 2.06 19.84
CA PRO A 17 -24.78 2.87 18.93
C PRO A 17 -25.38 2.75 17.54
N ILE A 18 -25.90 3.86 17.01
CA ILE A 18 -26.31 3.96 15.63
C ILE A 18 -25.03 3.89 14.81
N THR A 19 -24.73 2.71 14.26
CA THR A 19 -23.79 2.58 13.16
C THR A 19 -24.41 3.31 11.98
N GLN A 20 -24.05 4.58 11.80
CA GLN A 20 -24.42 5.31 10.60
C GLN A 20 -23.71 4.62 9.44
N ALA A 21 -24.48 3.99 8.55
CA ALA A 21 -23.95 3.43 7.32
C ALA A 21 -23.32 4.58 6.53
N LEU A 22 -22.03 4.47 6.22
CA LEU A 22 -21.32 5.45 5.40
C LEU A 22 -21.99 5.55 4.02
N GLY A 23 -21.89 6.73 3.41
CA GLY A 23 -22.34 6.92 2.04
C GLY A 23 -21.60 5.99 1.08
N VAL A 24 -22.17 5.76 -0.09
CA VAL A 24 -21.55 4.94 -1.13
C VAL A 24 -21.18 5.83 -2.30
N ALA A 25 -19.90 5.82 -2.69
CA ALA A 25 -19.45 6.49 -3.90
C ALA A 25 -20.19 5.93 -5.13
N LYS A 26 -20.51 6.81 -6.08
CA LYS A 26 -21.25 6.44 -7.28
C LYS A 26 -20.56 5.31 -8.03
N THR A 27 -21.33 4.27 -8.38
CA THR A 27 -20.86 3.19 -9.23
C THR A 27 -20.96 3.58 -10.71
N CYS A 28 -19.87 3.35 -11.44
CA CYS A 28 -19.75 3.78 -12.83
C CYS A 28 -19.93 2.60 -13.78
N SER A 29 -20.94 2.67 -14.65
CA SER A 29 -21.17 1.66 -15.70
C SER A 29 -20.39 2.01 -16.96
N ASN A 30 -19.59 1.08 -17.49
CA ASN A 30 -18.73 1.27 -18.67
C ASN A 30 -17.86 2.54 -18.62
N PRO A 31 -17.12 2.77 -17.52
CA PRO A 31 -16.33 3.98 -17.36
C PRO A 31 -15.27 4.12 -18.46
N GLN A 32 -15.11 5.36 -18.94
CA GLN A 32 -14.09 5.71 -19.92
C GLN A 32 -12.77 6.04 -19.21
N LEU A 33 -11.66 5.90 -19.93
CA LEU A 33 -10.34 6.28 -19.44
C LEU A 33 -10.16 7.80 -19.60
N SER A 34 -9.77 8.50 -18.52
CA SER A 34 -9.46 9.92 -18.58
C SER A 34 -8.30 10.22 -19.55
N CYS A 35 -8.25 11.45 -20.05
CA CYS A 35 -7.29 11.94 -21.06
C CYS A 35 -7.24 11.21 -22.41
N GLN A 36 -8.04 10.17 -22.60
CA GLN A 36 -8.16 9.44 -23.88
C GLN A 36 -9.47 9.75 -24.59
N ASN A 37 -10.47 10.24 -23.85
CA ASN A 37 -11.75 10.63 -24.42
C ASN A 37 -11.72 12.10 -24.87
N THR A 38 -12.01 12.34 -26.14
CA THR A 38 -12.06 13.69 -26.75
C THR A 38 -13.50 14.24 -26.84
N THR A 39 -14.49 13.51 -26.35
CA THR A 39 -15.88 13.95 -26.28
C THR A 39 -16.18 14.57 -24.92
N VAL A 40 -17.10 15.54 -24.88
CA VAL A 40 -17.55 16.14 -23.63
C VAL A 40 -18.26 15.09 -22.78
N VAL A 41 -17.74 14.83 -21.58
CA VAL A 41 -18.36 13.93 -20.60
C VAL A 41 -19.07 14.77 -19.55
N SER A 42 -20.39 14.57 -19.39
CA SER A 42 -21.20 15.31 -18.42
C SER A 42 -21.18 14.71 -17.01
N ASP A 43 -20.92 13.41 -16.87
CA ASP A 43 -20.92 12.70 -15.59
C ASP A 43 -19.52 12.66 -14.97
N LEU A 44 -19.13 13.75 -14.33
CA LEU A 44 -17.80 13.90 -13.71
C LEU A 44 -17.62 13.04 -12.44
N CYS A 45 -18.70 12.49 -11.88
CA CYS A 45 -18.58 11.48 -10.83
C CYS A 45 -18.00 10.16 -11.35
N CYS A 46 -18.03 9.94 -12.67
CA CYS A 46 -17.55 8.72 -13.31
C CYS A 46 -16.46 8.96 -14.35
N PHE A 47 -15.94 10.19 -14.42
CA PHE A 47 -14.91 10.57 -15.35
C PHE A 47 -14.10 11.74 -14.78
N ASN A 48 -12.79 11.53 -14.61
CA ASN A 48 -11.88 12.55 -14.11
C ASN A 48 -11.62 13.61 -15.18
N ALA A 49 -12.15 14.81 -14.96
CA ALA A 49 -11.90 16.01 -15.75
C ALA A 49 -12.18 17.28 -14.91
N PRO A 50 -11.48 18.41 -15.17
CA PRO A 50 -10.41 18.57 -16.15
C PRO A 50 -9.10 17.88 -15.74
N GLY A 51 -8.90 17.61 -14.45
CA GLY A 51 -7.75 16.91 -13.89
C GLY A 51 -7.77 15.39 -14.16
N GLY A 52 -7.55 15.01 -15.41
CA GLY A 52 -7.64 13.63 -15.88
C GLY A 52 -6.38 12.79 -15.72
N GLN A 53 -5.21 13.42 -15.58
CA GLN A 53 -3.95 12.71 -15.35
C GLN A 53 -3.58 12.84 -13.86
N LEU A 54 -3.55 11.71 -13.16
CA LEU A 54 -3.27 11.66 -11.73
C LEU A 54 -1.79 11.36 -11.51
N LEU A 55 -1.13 12.20 -10.73
CA LEU A 55 0.28 12.02 -10.36
C LEU A 55 0.37 11.53 -8.93
N GLN A 56 0.87 10.31 -8.71
CA GLN A 56 1.32 9.89 -7.38
C GLN A 56 2.75 10.41 -7.19
N THR A 57 2.95 11.28 -6.22
CA THR A 57 4.23 11.96 -6.01
C THR A 57 4.90 11.51 -4.71
N GLN A 58 6.22 11.39 -4.73
CA GLN A 58 7.02 10.87 -3.62
C GLN A 58 8.20 11.77 -3.32
N PHE A 59 8.62 11.79 -2.04
CA PHE A 59 9.77 12.52 -1.52
C PHE A 59 10.92 11.61 -1.07
N TRP A 60 12.13 12.16 -1.17
CA TRP A 60 13.33 11.64 -0.54
C TRP A 60 13.98 12.68 0.38
N ASP A 61 13.41 12.86 1.58
CA ASP A 61 13.88 13.86 2.52
C ASP A 61 15.10 13.39 3.32
N THR A 62 16.23 14.11 3.18
CA THR A 62 17.48 13.78 3.87
C THR A 62 17.97 14.84 4.86
N ASP A 63 17.44 16.06 4.78
CA ASP A 63 17.79 17.16 5.69
C ASP A 63 16.62 18.16 5.83
N PRO A 64 15.76 18.00 6.86
CA PRO A 64 15.77 16.92 7.84
C PRO A 64 15.30 15.58 7.23
N VAL A 65 15.63 14.48 7.92
CA VAL A 65 15.22 13.14 7.49
C VAL A 65 13.77 12.86 7.90
N THR A 66 12.97 12.35 6.96
CA THR A 66 11.63 11.81 7.24
C THR A 66 11.49 10.35 6.80
N GLY A 67 10.57 9.62 7.44
CA GLY A 67 10.26 8.23 7.12
C GLY A 67 11.43 7.25 7.32
N PRO A 68 11.26 5.99 6.87
CA PRO A 68 12.32 4.98 6.96
C PRO A 68 13.53 5.31 6.08
N SER A 69 14.72 4.83 6.49
CA SER A 69 15.96 5.09 5.74
C SER A 69 16.07 4.36 4.40
N ASP A 70 15.21 3.37 4.17
CA ASP A 70 15.10 2.55 2.96
C ASP A 70 13.75 2.72 2.26
N SER A 71 13.07 3.83 2.49
CA SER A 71 11.80 4.14 1.83
C SER A 71 11.72 5.59 1.41
N TRP A 72 11.13 5.79 0.24
CA TRP A 72 10.56 7.08 -0.13
C TRP A 72 9.32 7.35 0.74
N THR A 73 8.88 8.59 0.78
CA THR A 73 7.65 9.02 1.47
C THR A 73 6.68 9.62 0.47
N ILE A 74 5.41 9.72 0.84
CA ILE A 74 4.35 10.32 0.05
C ILE A 74 4.51 11.84 0.09
N HIS A 75 4.49 12.47 -1.09
CA HIS A 75 4.22 13.89 -1.23
C HIS A 75 2.70 14.09 -1.39
N GLY A 76 2.09 13.48 -2.41
CA GLY A 76 0.65 13.58 -2.62
C GLY A 76 0.09 12.79 -3.80
N LEU A 77 -1.13 13.16 -4.18
CA LEU A 77 -1.86 12.68 -5.36
C LEU A 77 -2.51 13.87 -6.06
N TRP A 78 -2.04 14.21 -7.25
CA TRP A 78 -2.39 15.48 -7.91
C TRP A 78 -3.14 15.28 -9.22
N PRO A 79 -4.25 16.00 -9.44
CA PRO A 79 -5.01 15.95 -10.69
C PRO A 79 -4.51 17.00 -11.69
N ASP A 80 -3.58 16.61 -12.55
CA ASP A 80 -3.13 17.42 -13.69
C ASP A 80 -4.16 17.32 -14.84
N HIS A 81 -4.28 18.41 -15.58
CA HIS A 81 -4.99 18.43 -16.86
C HIS A 81 -4.22 17.58 -17.86
N CYS A 82 -4.90 17.11 -18.90
CA CYS A 82 -4.28 16.24 -19.91
C CYS A 82 -3.20 16.92 -20.78
N ASP A 83 -3.01 18.23 -20.62
CA ASP A 83 -1.99 19.04 -21.28
C ASP A 83 -0.81 19.43 -20.36
N GLY A 84 -0.79 18.93 -19.12
CA GLY A 84 0.25 19.20 -18.13
C GLY A 84 0.07 20.46 -17.30
N THR A 85 -0.96 21.27 -17.55
CA THR A 85 -1.41 22.30 -16.61
C THR A 85 -2.18 21.67 -15.45
N TYR A 86 -2.50 22.45 -14.41
CA TYR A 86 -3.27 21.95 -13.27
C TYR A 86 -4.07 23.07 -12.62
N ASP A 87 -5.17 22.69 -11.97
CA ASP A 87 -5.91 23.58 -11.08
C ASP A 87 -5.45 23.37 -9.63
N SER A 88 -5.64 24.39 -8.80
CA SER A 88 -5.33 24.34 -7.38
C SER A 88 -6.40 25.06 -6.57
N ASN A 89 -6.67 24.55 -5.37
CA ASN A 89 -7.59 25.19 -4.41
C ASN A 89 -9.02 25.35 -4.98
N CYS A 90 -9.52 24.29 -5.62
CA CYS A 90 -10.75 24.33 -6.43
C CYS A 90 -12.04 24.50 -5.61
N ASP A 91 -12.02 24.18 -4.31
CA ASP A 91 -13.18 24.33 -3.43
C ASP A 91 -12.76 24.78 -2.03
N SER A 92 -12.94 26.07 -1.73
CA SER A 92 -12.64 26.64 -0.42
C SER A 92 -13.62 26.23 0.67
N ALA A 93 -14.83 25.78 0.34
CA ALA A 93 -15.80 25.29 1.31
C ALA A 93 -15.46 23.88 1.82
N ARG A 94 -14.65 23.13 1.05
CA ARG A 94 -14.09 21.83 1.44
C ARG A 94 -12.64 21.92 1.90
N ALA A 95 -12.05 23.10 2.04
CA ALA A 95 -10.69 23.25 2.55
C ALA A 95 -10.68 23.11 4.09
N TYR A 96 -10.55 21.87 4.57
CA TYR A 96 -10.56 21.53 5.99
C TYR A 96 -9.22 21.76 6.68
N THR A 97 -9.26 22.03 7.98
CA THR A 97 -8.09 22.32 8.85
C THR A 97 -8.02 21.37 10.05
N ASN A 98 -8.49 20.13 9.85
CA ASN A 98 -8.63 19.12 10.89
C ASN A 98 -8.69 17.70 10.30
N ILE A 99 -7.85 17.42 9.30
CA ILE A 99 -7.72 16.14 8.60
C ILE A 99 -7.54 14.99 9.58
N THR A 100 -6.64 15.10 10.57
CA THR A 100 -6.46 14.06 11.60
C THR A 100 -7.78 13.69 12.27
N SER A 101 -8.53 14.69 12.76
CA SER A 101 -9.81 14.46 13.43
C SER A 101 -10.89 13.90 12.50
N ILE A 102 -10.87 14.30 11.22
CA ILE A 102 -11.76 13.69 10.20
C ILE A 102 -11.43 12.21 10.05
N LEU A 103 -10.16 11.84 9.86
CA LEU A 103 -9.74 10.44 9.74
C LEU A 103 -10.12 9.61 10.97
N GLU A 104 -9.88 10.13 12.17
CA GLU A 104 -10.29 9.50 13.44
C GLU A 104 -11.81 9.34 13.53
N GLY A 105 -12.58 10.36 13.15
CA GLY A 105 -14.05 10.33 13.14
C GLY A 105 -14.64 9.26 12.22
N PHE A 106 -13.94 8.93 11.12
CA PHE A 106 -14.29 7.81 10.23
C PHE A 106 -13.63 6.47 10.63
N GLY A 107 -12.96 6.40 11.79
CA GLY A 107 -12.31 5.20 12.28
C GLY A 107 -11.09 4.76 11.47
N LYS A 108 -10.44 5.68 10.75
CA LYS A 108 -9.28 5.41 9.87
C LYS A 108 -7.95 5.45 10.63
N THR A 109 -7.89 4.81 11.79
CA THR A 109 -6.71 4.82 12.68
C THR A 109 -5.48 4.16 12.04
N ASP A 110 -5.67 3.07 11.29
CA ASP A 110 -4.57 2.37 10.60
C ASP A 110 -3.99 3.22 9.46
N LEU A 111 -4.86 3.92 8.73
CA LEU A 111 -4.46 4.86 7.69
C LEU A 111 -3.66 6.01 8.30
N LEU A 112 -4.17 6.62 9.38
CA LEU A 112 -3.48 7.69 10.09
C LEU A 112 -2.12 7.22 10.64
N SER A 113 -2.03 6.01 11.19
CA SER A 113 -0.76 5.43 11.65
C SER A 113 0.24 5.26 10.50
N TYR A 114 -0.23 4.81 9.34
CA TYR A 114 0.61 4.70 8.14
C TYR A 114 1.10 6.07 7.66
N MET A 115 0.20 7.06 7.57
CA MET A 115 0.53 8.44 7.19
C MET A 115 1.56 9.07 8.13
N ASN A 116 1.42 8.84 9.44
CA ASN A 116 2.39 9.28 10.45
C ASN A 116 3.81 8.70 10.29
N THR A 117 3.99 7.71 9.41
CA THR A 117 5.30 7.13 9.07
C THR A 117 5.73 7.50 7.65
N TYR A 118 4.81 7.45 6.69
CA TYR A 118 5.11 7.50 5.26
C TYR A 118 4.64 8.77 4.56
N TRP A 119 3.81 9.62 5.17
CA TRP A 119 3.33 10.88 4.59
C TRP A 119 3.66 12.03 5.56
N LYS A 120 4.94 12.36 5.62
CA LYS A 120 5.51 13.27 6.62
C LYS A 120 5.72 14.65 6.04
N ASP A 121 5.53 15.66 6.87
CA ASP A 121 6.08 16.98 6.64
C ASP A 121 7.53 17.04 7.15
N TYR A 122 8.47 17.39 6.28
CA TYR A 122 9.85 17.60 6.69
C TYR A 122 10.00 18.79 7.65
N GLN A 123 9.07 19.75 7.66
CA GLN A 123 9.06 20.88 8.60
C GLN A 123 8.45 20.50 9.97
N GLY A 124 7.93 19.28 10.11
CA GLY A 124 7.49 18.71 11.38
C GLY A 124 6.02 18.96 11.75
N ASN A 125 5.19 19.46 10.83
CA ASN A 125 3.76 19.63 11.04
C ASN A 125 2.93 18.89 9.98
N ASP A 126 2.83 17.58 10.15
CA ASP A 126 2.14 16.68 9.22
C ASP A 126 0.68 17.10 8.96
N GLU A 127 -0.03 17.57 10.00
CA GLU A 127 -1.43 18.01 9.84
C GLU A 127 -1.54 19.15 8.83
N SER A 128 -0.72 20.21 8.97
CA SER A 128 -0.74 21.33 8.03
C SER A 128 -0.36 20.92 6.61
N PHE A 129 0.46 19.88 6.47
CA PHE A 129 0.82 19.34 5.17
C PHE A 129 -0.32 18.52 4.55
N TRP A 130 -1.01 17.70 5.34
CA TRP A 130 -2.20 16.98 4.87
C TRP A 130 -3.34 17.94 4.51
N GLU A 131 -3.53 19.01 5.30
CA GLU A 131 -4.44 20.11 4.98
C GLU A 131 -4.09 20.74 3.62
N HIS A 132 -2.79 21.01 3.37
CA HIS A 132 -2.31 21.55 2.10
C HIS A 132 -2.64 20.61 0.94
N GLU A 133 -2.27 19.34 1.04
CA GLU A 133 -2.48 18.35 -0.03
C GLU A 133 -3.97 18.17 -0.34
N TRP A 134 -4.82 18.10 0.69
CA TRP A 134 -6.26 18.05 0.49
C TRP A 134 -6.80 19.35 -0.13
N ALA A 135 -6.55 20.50 0.50
CA ALA A 135 -7.14 21.77 0.08
C ALA A 135 -6.69 22.18 -1.33
N LYS A 136 -5.41 21.96 -1.66
CA LYS A 136 -4.83 22.35 -2.95
C LYS A 136 -5.14 21.36 -4.06
N HIS A 137 -5.03 20.06 -3.79
CA HIS A 137 -5.10 19.02 -4.82
C HIS A 137 -6.35 18.13 -4.69
N GLY A 138 -6.67 17.64 -3.49
CA GLY A 138 -7.84 16.80 -3.24
C GLY A 138 -9.17 17.47 -3.63
N THR A 139 -9.32 18.77 -3.36
CA THR A 139 -10.51 19.55 -3.75
C THR A 139 -10.71 19.66 -5.26
N CYS A 140 -9.65 19.47 -6.05
CA CYS A 140 -9.67 19.57 -7.52
C CYS A 140 -9.99 18.25 -8.24
N ILE A 141 -10.20 17.17 -7.49
CA ILE A 141 -10.60 15.88 -8.05
C ILE A 141 -12.12 15.83 -8.13
N SER A 142 -12.68 15.96 -9.34
CA SER A 142 -14.13 16.06 -9.54
C SER A 142 -14.92 14.83 -9.09
N THR A 143 -14.30 13.63 -9.10
CA THR A 143 -15.00 12.42 -8.63
C THR A 143 -15.16 12.38 -7.11
N PHE A 144 -14.49 13.27 -6.36
CA PHE A 144 -14.66 13.44 -4.91
C PHE A 144 -15.72 14.48 -4.54
N ASP A 145 -16.40 15.10 -5.51
CA ASP A 145 -17.51 15.99 -5.21
C ASP A 145 -18.58 15.28 -4.37
N THR A 146 -19.17 16.02 -3.42
CA THR A 146 -20.08 15.44 -2.42
C THR A 146 -21.36 14.86 -3.04
N ASN A 147 -21.77 15.39 -4.21
CA ASN A 147 -22.89 14.87 -5.00
C ASN A 147 -22.61 13.51 -5.67
N CYS A 148 -21.35 13.06 -5.69
CA CYS A 148 -20.95 11.75 -6.17
C CYS A 148 -21.17 10.64 -5.13
N TYR A 149 -21.66 10.97 -3.93
CA TYR A 149 -21.97 10.01 -2.87
C TYR A 149 -23.48 9.90 -2.68
N THR A 150 -23.98 8.66 -2.67
CA THR A 150 -25.34 8.36 -2.20
C THR A 150 -25.30 8.18 -0.69
N GLY A 151 -26.06 9.00 0.06
CA GLY A 151 -26.02 8.98 1.52
C GLY A 151 -24.76 9.61 2.10
N TYR A 152 -24.23 10.64 1.44
CA TYR A 152 -23.03 11.38 1.84
C TYR A 152 -23.03 11.71 3.34
N THR A 153 -21.96 11.32 4.03
CA THR A 153 -21.64 11.79 5.38
C THR A 153 -20.66 12.96 5.24
N PRO A 154 -20.82 14.08 5.96
CA PRO A 154 -19.91 15.21 5.86
C PRO A 154 -18.44 14.80 5.98
N THR A 155 -17.60 15.31 5.08
CA THR A 155 -16.15 15.07 4.95
C THR A 155 -15.75 13.65 4.54
N GLN A 156 -16.69 12.80 4.11
CA GLN A 156 -16.43 11.42 3.72
C GLN A 156 -15.40 11.26 2.59
N GLU A 157 -15.30 12.23 1.69
CA GLU A 157 -14.36 12.25 0.58
C GLU A 157 -12.90 12.39 1.02
N VAL A 158 -12.66 12.95 2.20
CA VAL A 158 -11.31 13.15 2.76
C VAL A 158 -10.63 11.81 3.08
N PRO A 159 -11.19 10.91 3.91
CA PRO A 159 -10.56 9.60 4.14
C PRO A 159 -10.43 8.77 2.87
N ASP A 160 -11.34 8.93 1.90
CA ASP A 160 -11.25 8.21 0.62
C ASP A 160 -10.05 8.71 -0.22
N PHE A 161 -9.77 10.03 -0.24
CA PHE A 161 -8.58 10.60 -0.85
C PHE A 161 -7.29 10.08 -0.22
N PHE A 162 -7.16 10.21 1.11
CA PHE A 162 -5.94 9.79 1.82
C PHE A 162 -5.70 8.28 1.68
N GLN A 163 -6.76 7.47 1.79
CA GLN A 163 -6.66 6.03 1.60
C GLN A 163 -6.20 5.70 0.18
N LYS A 164 -6.77 6.32 -0.85
CA LYS A 164 -6.40 6.04 -2.23
C LYS A 164 -4.95 6.40 -2.53
N THR A 165 -4.49 7.54 -2.04
CA THR A 165 -3.09 7.97 -2.19
C THR A 165 -2.13 6.97 -1.54
N VAL A 166 -2.44 6.52 -0.31
CA VAL A 166 -1.66 5.50 0.40
C VAL A 166 -1.67 4.15 -0.32
N ASP A 167 -2.82 3.71 -0.82
CA ASP A 167 -2.95 2.44 -1.54
C ASP A 167 -2.10 2.46 -2.82
N LEU A 168 -2.11 3.58 -3.55
CA LEU A 168 -1.31 3.74 -4.77
C LEU A 168 0.19 3.79 -4.45
N PHE A 169 0.60 4.55 -3.43
CA PHE A 169 1.99 4.63 -2.98
C PHE A 169 2.57 3.25 -2.63
N LYS A 170 1.80 2.39 -1.96
CA LYS A 170 2.23 1.02 -1.62
C LYS A 170 2.57 0.15 -2.83
N THR A 171 2.06 0.48 -4.02
CA THR A 171 2.37 -0.22 -5.28
C THR A 171 3.62 0.30 -5.98
N LEU A 172 4.23 1.37 -5.46
CA LEU A 172 5.32 2.11 -6.09
C LEU A 172 6.59 2.11 -5.20
N PRO A 173 7.24 0.96 -4.98
CA PRO A 173 8.42 0.83 -4.11
C PRO A 173 9.70 1.39 -4.76
N SER A 174 9.75 2.71 -4.94
CA SER A 174 10.84 3.44 -5.63
C SER A 174 12.23 3.07 -5.12
N TYR A 175 12.40 2.94 -3.79
CA TYR A 175 13.68 2.54 -3.20
C TYR A 175 14.14 1.18 -3.71
N THR A 176 13.24 0.19 -3.72
CA THR A 176 13.53 -1.17 -4.17
C THR A 176 13.94 -1.19 -5.64
N TRP A 177 13.18 -0.51 -6.52
CA TRP A 177 13.51 -0.45 -7.93
C TRP A 177 14.87 0.19 -8.21
N LEU A 178 15.22 1.25 -7.48
CA LEU A 178 16.54 1.87 -7.56
C LEU A 178 17.64 0.93 -7.02
N SER A 179 17.42 0.33 -5.85
CA SER A 179 18.37 -0.58 -5.21
C SER A 179 18.66 -1.83 -6.06
N ASP A 180 17.65 -2.43 -6.67
CA ASP A 180 17.78 -3.58 -7.58
C ASP A 180 18.62 -3.24 -8.83
N ALA A 181 18.62 -1.97 -9.25
CA ALA A 181 19.49 -1.46 -10.31
C ALA A 181 20.88 -1.02 -9.80
N GLY A 182 21.20 -1.23 -8.52
CA GLY A 182 22.45 -0.81 -7.90
C GLY A 182 22.52 0.69 -7.59
N ILE A 183 21.39 1.40 -7.63
CA ILE A 183 21.27 2.82 -7.30
C ILE A 183 20.81 2.92 -5.84
N VAL A 184 21.78 2.96 -4.93
CA VAL A 184 21.53 3.03 -3.48
C VAL A 184 21.97 4.37 -2.91
N PRO A 185 21.42 4.82 -1.77
CA PRO A 185 21.87 6.06 -1.16
C PRO A 185 23.36 6.02 -0.81
N SER A 186 24.07 7.11 -1.10
CA SER A 186 25.51 7.24 -0.89
C SER A 186 25.92 8.69 -0.65
N SER A 187 26.91 8.89 0.22
CA SER A 187 27.52 10.21 0.45
C SER A 187 28.56 10.58 -0.60
N THR A 188 28.97 9.65 -1.47
CA THR A 188 30.08 9.84 -2.43
C THR A 188 29.71 9.45 -3.86
N ALA A 189 28.88 8.43 -4.05
CA ALA A 189 28.44 8.02 -5.38
C ALA A 189 27.47 9.04 -5.98
N THR A 190 27.52 9.16 -7.31
CA THR A 190 26.54 9.92 -8.08
C THR A 190 26.06 9.10 -9.25
N TYR A 191 24.88 9.45 -9.76
CA TYR A 191 24.17 8.71 -10.79
C TYR A 191 23.84 9.60 -11.99
N THR A 192 23.47 8.97 -13.10
CA THR A 192 22.92 9.66 -14.27
C THR A 192 21.40 9.63 -14.23
N SER A 193 20.75 10.66 -14.75
CA SER A 193 19.29 10.67 -14.86
C SER A 193 18.78 9.48 -15.69
N ALA A 194 19.52 9.11 -16.73
CA ALA A 194 19.20 7.95 -17.57
C ALA A 194 19.18 6.63 -16.78
N ALA A 195 20.12 6.40 -15.86
CA ALA A 195 20.14 5.19 -15.04
C ALA A 195 18.97 5.15 -14.04
N ILE A 196 18.69 6.27 -13.38
CA ILE A 196 17.56 6.41 -12.44
C ILE A 196 16.23 6.18 -13.17
N LEU A 197 16.01 6.88 -14.29
CA LEU A 197 14.79 6.75 -15.09
C LEU A 197 14.62 5.34 -15.65
N ALA A 198 15.70 4.68 -16.08
CA ALA A 198 15.64 3.30 -16.56
C ALA A 198 15.23 2.32 -15.45
N ALA A 199 15.75 2.48 -14.24
CA ALA A 199 15.40 1.64 -13.09
C ALA A 199 13.93 1.80 -12.70
N LEU A 200 13.46 3.05 -12.56
CA LEU A 200 12.08 3.35 -12.21
C LEU A 200 11.11 2.91 -13.30
N LYS A 201 11.44 3.13 -14.59
CA LYS A 201 10.66 2.65 -15.73
C LYS A 201 10.57 1.12 -15.79
N ALA A 202 11.64 0.41 -15.43
CA ALA A 202 11.62 -1.05 -15.39
C ALA A 202 10.64 -1.59 -14.33
N GLY A 203 10.52 -0.89 -13.19
CA GLY A 203 9.56 -1.24 -12.14
C GLY A 203 8.13 -0.80 -12.44
N PHE A 204 7.94 0.43 -12.92
CA PHE A 204 6.63 1.03 -13.16
C PHE A 204 6.00 0.63 -14.51
N GLY A 205 6.83 0.32 -15.51
CA GLY A 205 6.42 -0.01 -16.88
C GLY A 205 6.26 1.20 -17.81
N TYR A 206 6.28 2.42 -17.28
CA TYR A 206 6.09 3.67 -18.02
C TYR A 206 7.15 4.70 -17.65
N ASP A 207 7.27 5.76 -18.46
CA ASP A 207 8.15 6.87 -18.14
C ASP A 207 7.69 7.57 -16.84
N VAL A 208 8.66 8.06 -16.07
CA VAL A 208 8.45 8.74 -14.78
C VAL A 208 9.14 10.09 -14.80
N ILE A 209 8.68 11.01 -13.97
CA ILE A 209 9.36 12.30 -13.76
C ILE A 209 10.22 12.20 -12.50
N ILE A 210 11.43 12.76 -12.55
CA ILE A 210 12.29 12.96 -11.38
C ILE A 210 12.60 14.44 -11.19
N SER A 211 12.57 14.90 -9.95
CA SER A 211 12.99 16.25 -9.58
C SER A 211 14.24 16.18 -8.71
N CYS A 212 15.11 17.17 -8.84
CA CYS A 212 16.30 17.32 -8.03
C CYS A 212 16.38 18.71 -7.41
N SER A 213 16.76 18.77 -6.14
CA SER A 213 17.15 19.98 -5.44
C SER A 213 18.67 20.02 -5.28
N SER A 214 19.34 21.04 -5.83
CA SER A 214 20.81 21.18 -5.76
C SER A 214 21.57 19.91 -6.22
N SER A 215 21.07 19.27 -7.28
CA SER A 215 21.54 17.98 -7.83
C SER A 215 21.36 16.77 -6.90
N ALA A 216 20.68 16.89 -5.76
CA ALA A 216 20.20 15.75 -4.99
C ALA A 216 18.82 15.33 -5.52
N LEU A 217 18.64 14.03 -5.72
CA LEU A 217 17.36 13.44 -6.10
C LEU A 217 16.35 13.67 -4.96
N ASP A 218 15.20 14.25 -5.31
CA ASP A 218 14.28 14.89 -4.36
C ASP A 218 12.85 14.35 -4.50
N GLU A 219 12.35 14.29 -5.74
CA GLU A 219 10.99 13.79 -6.02
C GLU A 219 10.93 12.78 -7.16
N ILE A 220 9.93 11.90 -7.10
CA ILE A 220 9.51 11.03 -8.21
C ILE A 220 8.00 11.17 -8.40
N TRP A 221 7.56 11.35 -9.64
CA TRP A 221 6.14 11.45 -9.99
C TRP A 221 5.73 10.36 -10.99
N TYR A 222 4.68 9.62 -10.64
CA TYR A 222 4.12 8.52 -11.40
C TYR A 222 2.75 8.89 -11.97
N SER A 223 2.63 8.91 -13.30
CA SER A 223 1.42 9.35 -13.98
C SER A 223 0.44 8.20 -14.24
N TYR A 224 -0.84 8.46 -14.00
CA TYR A 224 -1.95 7.55 -14.24
C TYR A 224 -3.07 8.26 -15.00
N ASN A 225 -3.70 7.56 -15.94
CA ASN A 225 -5.07 7.85 -16.32
C ASN A 225 -5.99 6.95 -15.49
N VAL A 226 -7.24 7.36 -15.28
CA VAL A 226 -8.18 6.63 -14.41
C VAL A 226 -9.42 6.25 -15.20
N ARG A 227 -9.78 4.97 -15.12
CA ARG A 227 -11.03 4.44 -15.66
C ARG A 227 -12.09 4.41 -14.56
N GLY A 228 -12.97 5.41 -14.55
CA GLY A 228 -14.05 5.56 -13.57
C GLY A 228 -13.73 6.62 -12.53
N SER A 229 -14.23 6.46 -11.31
CA SER A 229 -13.96 7.36 -10.19
C SER A 229 -12.62 7.06 -9.51
N ILE A 230 -12.06 8.00 -8.75
CA ILE A 230 -10.83 7.76 -7.97
C ILE A 230 -11.05 6.72 -6.87
N GLN A 231 -12.24 6.73 -6.24
CA GLN A 231 -12.59 5.84 -5.13
C GLN A 231 -12.50 4.36 -5.53
N THR A 232 -13.08 4.00 -6.68
CA THR A 232 -13.31 2.59 -7.07
C THR A 232 -12.81 2.23 -8.47
N GLY A 233 -12.40 3.22 -9.26
CA GLY A 233 -11.94 3.03 -10.61
C GLY A 233 -10.55 2.42 -10.69
N THR A 234 -10.17 2.09 -11.93
CA THR A 234 -8.86 1.49 -12.23
C THR A 234 -7.85 2.57 -12.60
N PHE A 235 -6.78 2.67 -11.83
CA PHE A 235 -5.60 3.46 -12.17
C PHE A 235 -4.80 2.71 -13.25
N VAL A 236 -4.61 3.35 -14.39
CA VAL A 236 -3.87 2.82 -15.53
C VAL A 236 -2.59 3.65 -15.70
N PRO A 237 -1.40 3.07 -15.44
CA PRO A 237 -0.13 3.75 -15.68
C PRO A 237 -0.05 4.33 -17.09
N THR A 238 0.52 5.53 -17.21
CA THR A 238 0.71 6.22 -18.48
C THR A 238 2.03 6.97 -18.47
N ASN A 239 2.53 7.33 -19.65
CA ASN A 239 3.61 8.30 -19.74
C ASN A 239 3.10 9.68 -19.29
N PRO A 240 3.96 10.50 -18.68
CA PRO A 240 3.63 11.89 -18.36
C PRO A 240 3.37 12.69 -19.63
N ASP A 241 2.54 13.72 -19.51
CA ASP A 241 2.23 14.68 -20.59
C ASP A 241 3.40 15.58 -21.01
N GLY A 242 4.53 15.53 -20.31
CA GLY A 242 5.77 16.20 -20.69
C GLY A 242 6.97 15.86 -19.80
N SER A 243 8.15 16.30 -20.22
CA SER A 243 9.38 16.17 -19.42
C SER A 243 9.48 17.34 -18.43
N LYS A 244 8.94 17.17 -17.22
CA LYS A 244 9.07 18.13 -16.10
C LYS A 244 10.34 17.89 -15.25
N SER A 245 11.30 17.09 -15.73
CA SER A 245 12.51 16.75 -14.96
C SER A 245 13.41 17.96 -14.71
N SER A 246 13.76 18.21 -13.44
CA SER A 246 14.73 19.24 -13.03
C SER A 246 16.14 18.68 -12.75
N CYS A 247 16.31 17.35 -12.82
CA CYS A 247 17.60 16.71 -12.57
C CYS A 247 18.62 16.88 -13.71
N PRO A 248 19.92 17.07 -13.39
CA PRO A 248 20.98 17.09 -14.40
C PRO A 248 21.18 15.71 -15.03
N SER A 249 21.80 15.64 -16.22
CA SER A 249 22.05 14.36 -16.90
C SER A 249 23.01 13.44 -16.16
N THR A 250 23.94 14.00 -15.37
CA THR A 250 24.98 13.29 -14.60
C THR A 250 25.21 13.98 -13.27
N GLY A 251 25.82 13.28 -12.31
CA GLY A 251 26.21 13.88 -11.03
C GLY A 251 25.06 14.00 -10.02
N ILE A 252 23.95 13.29 -10.25
CA ILE A 252 22.82 13.26 -9.33
C ILE A 252 23.25 12.54 -8.05
N LYS A 253 23.04 13.19 -6.91
CA LYS A 253 23.28 12.63 -5.58
C LYS A 253 22.02 11.93 -5.12
N TYR A 254 22.14 10.70 -4.64
CA TYR A 254 21.07 10.03 -3.90
C TYR A 254 21.55 9.92 -2.45
N LEU A 255 21.20 10.90 -1.61
CA LEU A 255 21.83 11.08 -0.30
C LEU A 255 21.25 10.10 0.74
N PRO A 256 22.04 9.58 1.68
CA PRO A 256 21.53 8.70 2.73
C PRO A 256 20.73 9.46 3.79
N LYS A 257 19.60 8.87 4.20
CA LYS A 257 18.80 9.31 5.36
C LYS A 257 19.52 8.98 6.67
N THR A 258 20.48 9.82 7.05
CA THR A 258 21.35 9.57 8.21
C THR A 258 20.56 9.66 9.53
N GLY A 259 20.64 8.60 10.35
CA GLY A 259 19.94 8.55 11.64
C GLY A 259 18.50 8.03 11.59
N ALA A 260 17.93 7.81 10.40
CA ALA A 260 16.67 7.07 10.27
C ALA A 260 16.90 5.57 10.43
N THR A 261 15.90 4.90 11.02
CA THR A 261 15.89 3.44 11.14
C THR A 261 15.48 2.85 9.79
N ALA A 262 16.22 1.84 9.33
CA ALA A 262 15.84 1.08 8.15
C ALA A 262 14.60 0.24 8.48
N THR A 263 13.68 0.16 7.54
CA THR A 263 12.77 -0.99 7.48
C THR A 263 13.66 -2.22 7.31
N ALA A 264 13.36 -3.34 7.98
CA ALA A 264 14.24 -4.51 7.91
C ALA A 264 14.15 -5.17 6.51
N THR A 265 14.94 -4.65 5.57
CA THR A 265 15.11 -5.11 4.19
C THR A 265 16.56 -5.57 4.02
N SER A 266 16.81 -6.88 3.96
CA SER A 266 18.17 -7.42 3.75
C SER A 266 18.44 -7.66 2.27
N THR A 267 19.14 -6.73 1.64
CA THR A 267 19.80 -6.88 0.34
C THR A 267 21.18 -7.51 0.52
N GLY A 268 21.50 -8.55 -0.26
CA GLY A 268 22.84 -9.14 -0.33
C GLY A 268 23.17 -9.61 -1.75
N THR A 269 23.96 -8.83 -2.48
CA THR A 269 24.44 -9.13 -3.84
C THR A 269 25.95 -9.38 -3.86
N ALA A 270 26.39 -10.45 -4.55
CA ALA A 270 27.68 -10.63 -5.26
C ALA A 270 27.76 -12.11 -5.71
N THR A 271 28.11 -12.57 -6.93
CA THR A 271 28.72 -12.00 -8.14
C THR A 271 28.41 -12.90 -9.36
N LYS A 272 28.10 -12.26 -10.49
CA LYS A 272 28.24 -12.60 -11.93
C LYS A 272 28.85 -13.95 -12.35
N THR A 273 28.16 -14.69 -13.23
CA THR A 273 28.67 -15.20 -14.54
C THR A 273 27.50 -15.52 -15.49
N THR A 274 27.66 -15.08 -16.73
CA THR A 274 26.79 -15.15 -17.92
C THR A 274 26.42 -16.57 -18.36
N THR A 275 25.16 -16.80 -18.75
CA THR A 275 24.75 -17.06 -20.16
C THR A 275 23.22 -17.10 -20.32
N THR A 276 22.80 -16.59 -21.47
CA THR A 276 21.47 -16.38 -22.06
C THR A 276 20.49 -17.56 -22.01
N ALA A 277 19.24 -17.32 -21.58
CA ALA A 277 18.01 -17.75 -22.26
C ALA A 277 16.75 -17.14 -21.60
N THR A 278 15.72 -16.97 -22.41
CA THR A 278 14.52 -16.13 -22.29
C THR A 278 13.44 -16.62 -21.30
N SER A 279 12.78 -15.65 -20.64
CA SER A 279 11.51 -15.57 -19.87
C SER A 279 10.70 -16.83 -19.43
N THR A 280 10.25 -16.89 -18.16
CA THR A 280 8.88 -16.58 -17.66
C THR A 280 8.69 -16.91 -16.16
N SER A 281 8.09 -15.95 -15.41
CA SER A 281 7.33 -16.01 -14.14
C SER A 281 7.15 -17.33 -13.34
N THR A 282 7.51 -17.32 -12.04
CA THR A 282 6.79 -17.82 -10.81
C THR A 282 7.78 -18.19 -9.69
N GLY A 283 7.65 -17.57 -8.51
CA GLY A 283 8.60 -17.74 -7.39
C GLY A 283 8.63 -19.17 -6.84
N SER A 284 9.79 -19.82 -6.88
CA SER A 284 9.98 -21.17 -6.32
C SER A 284 10.24 -21.09 -4.81
N PHE A 285 9.45 -21.81 -4.00
CA PHE A 285 9.65 -21.94 -2.56
C PHE A 285 11.00 -22.63 -2.27
N SER A 286 12.01 -21.82 -1.95
CA SER A 286 13.37 -22.24 -1.68
C SER A 286 14.07 -21.20 -0.81
N GLY A 287 14.99 -21.65 0.05
CA GLY A 287 15.77 -20.77 0.90
C GLY A 287 14.93 -20.11 1.98
N LYS A 288 15.32 -18.92 2.42
CA LYS A 288 14.58 -18.18 3.43
C LYS A 288 13.49 -17.33 2.78
N GLY A 289 12.39 -17.10 3.49
CA GLY A 289 11.32 -16.24 3.01
C GLY A 289 10.19 -16.05 4.00
N TYR A 290 9.21 -15.24 3.62
CA TYR A 290 7.96 -15.00 4.33
C TYR A 290 6.81 -15.73 3.64
N LEU A 291 5.81 -16.12 4.44
CA LEU A 291 4.53 -16.64 3.98
C LEU A 291 3.47 -15.55 4.14
N ASN A 292 3.21 -14.82 3.06
CA ASN A 292 2.26 -13.71 3.06
C ASN A 292 0.85 -14.26 2.88
N ALA A 293 -0.05 -13.90 3.79
CA ALA A 293 -1.43 -14.31 3.73
C ALA A 293 -2.14 -13.49 2.66
N VAL A 294 -2.87 -14.15 1.76
CA VAL A 294 -3.63 -13.53 0.68
C VAL A 294 -5.08 -13.95 0.82
N THR A 295 -5.97 -12.97 0.97
CA THR A 295 -7.42 -13.18 0.96
C THR A 295 -8.05 -12.27 -0.09
N SER A 296 -8.99 -12.81 -0.86
CA SER A 296 -9.68 -12.07 -1.93
C SER A 296 -8.72 -11.35 -2.91
N GLY A 297 -7.54 -11.91 -3.16
CA GLY A 297 -6.52 -11.37 -4.06
C GLY A 297 -5.61 -10.29 -3.47
N SER A 298 -5.80 -9.91 -2.20
CA SER A 298 -4.98 -8.89 -1.51
C SER A 298 -4.14 -9.51 -0.40
N THR A 299 -2.90 -9.04 -0.23
CA THR A 299 -2.08 -9.43 0.91
C THR A 299 -2.66 -8.85 2.19
N THR A 300 -3.02 -9.72 3.13
CA THR A 300 -3.68 -9.40 4.39
C THR A 300 -2.83 -9.96 5.53
N GLY A 301 -1.62 -9.44 5.76
CA GLY A 301 -0.72 -9.96 6.79
C GLY A 301 0.08 -11.19 6.37
N CYS A 302 0.52 -11.99 7.33
CA CYS A 302 1.45 -13.10 7.08
C CYS A 302 1.48 -14.10 8.23
N LEU A 303 2.16 -15.23 8.02
CA LEU A 303 2.41 -16.17 9.10
C LEU A 303 3.53 -15.70 10.03
N ILE A 304 3.30 -15.85 11.33
CA ILE A 304 4.31 -15.65 12.37
C ILE A 304 4.90 -16.98 12.83
N SER A 305 5.88 -16.94 13.74
CA SER A 305 6.81 -18.07 13.93
C SER A 305 6.14 -19.39 14.36
N ALA A 306 4.95 -19.36 14.94
CA ALA A 306 4.19 -20.54 15.34
C ALA A 306 3.34 -21.16 14.21
N GLY A 307 3.26 -20.51 13.04
CA GLY A 307 2.38 -20.90 11.94
C GLY A 307 0.98 -20.26 11.98
N THR A 308 0.72 -19.36 12.93
CA THR A 308 -0.52 -18.57 13.00
C THR A 308 -0.47 -17.35 12.09
N TRP A 309 -1.63 -16.90 11.62
CA TRP A 309 -1.79 -15.74 10.77
C TRP A 309 -1.97 -14.48 11.61
N TYR A 310 -1.24 -13.41 11.26
CA TYR A 310 -1.26 -12.13 11.94
C TYR A 310 -1.20 -10.96 10.95
N THR A 311 -1.89 -9.86 11.25
CA THR A 311 -2.01 -8.69 10.35
C THR A 311 -1.27 -7.45 10.85
N SER A 312 -1.00 -7.33 12.16
CA SER A 312 -0.48 -6.09 12.76
C SER A 312 0.96 -6.19 13.29
N GLY A 313 1.76 -7.15 12.82
CA GLY A 313 3.16 -7.24 13.22
C GLY A 313 4.05 -8.01 12.26
N THR A 314 5.27 -8.28 12.71
CA THR A 314 6.35 -8.77 11.85
C THR A 314 6.14 -10.22 11.43
N CYS A 315 6.22 -10.46 10.12
CA CYS A 315 6.22 -11.80 9.55
C CYS A 315 7.40 -12.61 10.05
N ALA A 316 7.17 -13.90 10.29
CA ALA A 316 8.27 -14.77 10.64
C ALA A 316 9.02 -15.23 9.39
N THR A 317 10.34 -15.31 9.51
CA THR A 317 11.16 -15.98 8.51
C THR A 317 10.95 -17.48 8.58
N TYR A 318 10.66 -18.06 7.43
CA TYR A 318 10.63 -19.50 7.18
C TYR A 318 11.84 -19.89 6.33
N THR A 319 12.27 -21.14 6.44
CA THR A 319 13.24 -21.75 5.52
C THR A 319 12.57 -22.91 4.79
N ALA A 320 12.43 -22.78 3.46
CA ALA A 320 12.00 -23.83 2.56
C ALA A 320 13.22 -24.66 2.12
N THR A 321 13.20 -25.95 2.42
CA THR A 321 14.25 -26.91 2.06
C THR A 321 13.66 -28.00 1.18
N THR A 322 14.24 -28.25 0.01
CA THR A 322 13.80 -29.30 -0.91
C THR A 322 13.72 -30.66 -0.21
N SER A 323 12.60 -31.35 -0.40
CA SER A 323 12.35 -32.67 0.17
C SER A 323 11.40 -33.46 -0.72
N GLY A 324 11.86 -34.57 -1.30
CA GLY A 324 11.09 -35.37 -2.25
C GLY A 324 10.66 -34.55 -3.48
N SER A 325 9.37 -34.62 -3.82
CA SER A 325 8.75 -33.85 -4.91
C SER A 325 8.33 -32.44 -4.52
N GLY A 326 8.69 -31.97 -3.33
CA GLY A 326 8.28 -30.69 -2.77
C GLY A 326 9.34 -30.09 -1.86
N PHE A 327 8.90 -29.48 -0.76
CA PHE A 327 9.79 -28.86 0.23
C PHE A 327 9.20 -28.93 1.64
N THR A 328 10.07 -28.97 2.64
CA THR A 328 9.69 -28.78 4.05
C THR A 328 9.93 -27.33 4.46
N LEU A 329 9.11 -26.83 5.39
CA LEU A 329 9.27 -25.50 5.99
C LEU A 329 9.76 -25.60 7.43
N THR A 330 10.64 -24.69 7.83
CA THR A 330 11.06 -24.51 9.23
C THR A 330 10.99 -23.04 9.63
N SER A 331 10.66 -22.75 10.88
CA SER A 331 10.67 -21.40 11.45
C SER A 331 11.60 -21.36 12.68
N SER A 332 11.70 -20.19 13.33
CA SER A 332 12.40 -20.07 14.62
C SER A 332 11.83 -20.96 15.74
N LYS A 333 10.61 -21.52 15.57
CA LYS A 333 9.99 -22.44 16.54
C LYS A 333 10.27 -23.91 16.25
N GLY A 334 10.77 -24.26 15.06
CA GLY A 334 11.07 -25.63 14.66
C GLY A 334 10.46 -26.01 13.30
N ASN A 335 10.30 -27.30 13.07
CA ASN A 335 9.68 -27.81 11.85
C ASN A 335 8.23 -27.35 11.75
N CYS A 336 7.79 -27.06 10.52
CA CYS A 336 6.41 -26.77 10.20
C CYS A 336 5.74 -27.99 9.57
N GLY A 337 4.51 -28.26 9.98
CA GLY A 337 3.73 -29.35 9.44
C GLY A 337 2.24 -29.19 9.69
N ILE A 338 1.45 -30.05 9.06
CA ILE A 338 0.03 -30.19 9.31
C ILE A 338 -0.15 -31.20 10.45
N SER A 339 -0.57 -30.70 11.62
CA SER A 339 -0.88 -31.52 12.80
C SER A 339 -2.40 -31.58 12.97
N GLY A 340 -2.98 -32.73 12.66
CA GLY A 340 -4.44 -32.84 12.49
C GLY A 340 -4.85 -32.09 11.23
N SER A 341 -5.50 -30.94 11.37
CA SER A 341 -5.77 -30.01 10.26
C SER A 341 -5.00 -28.70 10.34
N SER A 342 -4.32 -28.42 11.46
CA SER A 342 -3.68 -27.12 11.70
C SER A 342 -2.28 -27.07 11.12
N PHE A 343 -1.96 -25.97 10.43
CA PHE A 343 -0.59 -25.61 10.09
C PHE A 343 0.11 -25.12 11.37
N THR A 344 1.21 -25.75 11.76
CA THR A 344 1.88 -25.43 13.02
C THR A 344 3.39 -25.57 12.87
N CYS A 345 4.14 -24.66 13.49
CA CYS A 345 5.59 -24.73 13.61
C CYS A 345 6.01 -24.75 15.08
N ALA A 346 6.63 -25.84 15.52
CA ALA A 346 7.12 -26.00 16.88
C ALA A 346 8.18 -27.10 17.01
N SER A 347 8.88 -27.14 18.14
CA SER A 347 9.81 -28.22 18.44
C SER A 347 9.02 -29.52 18.60
N GLY A 348 9.41 -30.57 17.86
CA GLY A 348 8.72 -31.86 17.89
C GLY A 348 7.57 -32.00 16.88
N VAL A 349 7.26 -30.96 16.10
CA VAL A 349 6.36 -31.09 14.95
C VAL A 349 7.05 -31.94 13.87
N THR A 350 6.32 -32.91 13.31
CA THR A 350 6.79 -33.68 12.15
C THR A 350 6.71 -32.80 10.91
N ALA A 351 7.81 -32.68 10.17
CA ALA A 351 7.85 -31.84 8.97
C ALA A 351 6.92 -32.41 7.89
N THR A 352 6.03 -31.56 7.37
CA THR A 352 5.21 -31.90 6.20
C THR A 352 5.95 -31.50 4.92
N VAL A 353 5.87 -32.34 3.89
CA VAL A 353 6.30 -31.98 2.53
C VAL A 353 5.17 -31.22 1.86
N PHE A 354 5.39 -29.93 1.63
CA PHE A 354 4.49 -29.05 0.89
C PHE A 354 4.88 -29.00 -0.58
N THR A 355 3.96 -28.51 -1.40
CA THR A 355 4.19 -28.21 -2.82
C THR A 355 3.88 -26.73 -3.09
N ALA A 356 4.13 -26.29 -4.31
CA ALA A 356 3.75 -24.96 -4.76
C ALA A 356 2.84 -25.07 -5.98
N SER A 357 1.77 -24.29 -6.02
CA SER A 357 0.86 -24.22 -7.17
C SER A 357 0.42 -22.78 -7.37
N GLY A 358 0.57 -22.26 -8.59
CA GLY A 358 0.19 -20.88 -8.92
C GLY A 358 0.91 -19.80 -8.10
N GLY A 359 2.09 -20.09 -7.55
CA GLY A 359 2.83 -19.17 -6.67
C GLY A 359 2.42 -19.21 -5.19
N TYR A 360 1.50 -20.11 -4.81
CA TYR A 360 1.03 -20.29 -3.44
C TYR A 360 1.51 -21.61 -2.84
N LEU A 361 1.61 -21.63 -1.50
CA LEU A 361 1.85 -22.83 -0.71
C LEU A 361 0.70 -23.79 -0.94
N ALA A 362 1.00 -25.05 -1.20
CA ALA A 362 0.00 -26.09 -1.41
C ALA A 362 0.26 -27.31 -0.52
N TYR A 363 -0.81 -27.87 0.01
CA TYR A 363 -0.82 -29.12 0.76
C TYR A 363 -1.89 -30.03 0.16
N ASP A 364 -1.52 -31.30 -0.11
CA ASP A 364 -2.41 -32.29 -0.72
C ASP A 364 -3.10 -31.82 -2.03
N GLY A 365 -2.35 -31.07 -2.86
CA GLY A 365 -2.83 -30.54 -4.13
C GLY A 365 -3.71 -29.29 -4.04
N SER A 366 -4.03 -28.81 -2.84
CA SER A 366 -4.82 -27.59 -2.62
C SER A 366 -3.95 -26.42 -2.13
N THR A 367 -4.21 -25.22 -2.65
CA THR A 367 -3.64 -23.96 -2.13
C THR A 367 -4.53 -23.28 -1.09
N ALA A 368 -5.74 -23.82 -0.87
CA ALA A 368 -6.72 -23.23 0.04
C ALA A 368 -6.44 -23.68 1.48
N PHE A 369 -6.15 -22.71 2.34
CA PHE A 369 -6.17 -22.85 3.78
C PHE A 369 -7.31 -22.01 4.35
N TYR A 370 -7.61 -22.18 5.63
CA TYR A 370 -8.76 -21.56 6.27
C TYR A 370 -8.45 -21.04 7.67
N ALA A 371 -9.18 -20.01 8.05
CA ALA A 371 -9.20 -19.42 9.40
C ALA A 371 -10.63 -19.09 9.84
N SER A 372 -10.84 -18.83 11.13
CA SER A 372 -12.14 -18.42 11.68
C SER A 372 -12.54 -17.01 11.27
N ALA A 373 -11.57 -16.11 11.12
CA ALA A 373 -11.74 -14.73 10.68
C ALA A 373 -10.45 -14.20 10.02
N VAL A 374 -10.50 -12.98 9.49
CA VAL A 374 -9.29 -12.20 9.17
C VAL A 374 -8.77 -11.61 10.49
N PRO A 375 -7.50 -11.85 10.89
CA PRO A 375 -6.97 -11.31 12.13
C PRO A 375 -6.99 -9.77 12.13
N SER A 376 -7.19 -9.17 13.28
CA SER A 376 -7.17 -7.72 13.47
C SER A 376 -6.59 -7.34 14.82
N GLY A 377 -5.93 -6.18 14.86
CA GLY A 377 -5.22 -5.71 16.04
C GLY A 377 -4.18 -6.75 16.50
N THR A 378 -4.24 -7.15 17.78
CA THR A 378 -3.31 -8.15 18.34
C THR A 378 -3.78 -9.60 18.20
N THR A 379 -4.94 -9.83 17.58
CA THR A 379 -5.51 -11.17 17.41
C THR A 379 -4.75 -11.93 16.34
N GLN A 380 -4.45 -13.20 16.62
CA GLN A 380 -3.87 -14.14 15.66
C GLN A 380 -4.88 -15.23 15.35
N GLU A 381 -4.92 -15.66 14.10
CA GLU A 381 -5.82 -16.71 13.66
C GLU A 381 -5.06 -18.00 13.38
N GLN A 382 -5.64 -19.13 13.79
CA GLN A 382 -5.09 -20.43 13.45
C GLN A 382 -5.38 -20.77 12.00
N VAL A 383 -4.37 -21.33 11.33
CA VAL A 383 -4.46 -21.72 9.93
C VAL A 383 -4.72 -23.21 9.83
N SER A 384 -5.75 -23.58 9.07
CA SER A 384 -6.25 -24.95 8.96
C SER A 384 -6.40 -25.37 7.50
N THR A 385 -6.26 -26.67 7.25
CA THR A 385 -6.54 -27.33 5.96
C THR A 385 -8.01 -27.79 5.84
N SER A 386 -8.73 -27.84 6.97
CA SER A 386 -10.19 -28.05 6.98
C SER A 386 -10.92 -26.74 6.70
N SER A 387 -11.98 -26.79 5.90
CA SER A 387 -12.83 -25.64 5.55
C SER A 387 -13.23 -24.81 6.77
N GLY A 388 -13.06 -23.49 6.68
CA GLY A 388 -13.45 -22.52 7.69
C GLY A 388 -14.18 -21.32 7.07
N SER A 389 -14.44 -20.31 7.90
CA SER A 389 -15.21 -19.12 7.49
C SER A 389 -14.48 -18.21 6.50
N VAL A 390 -13.14 -18.20 6.56
CA VAL A 390 -12.29 -17.38 5.68
C VAL A 390 -11.30 -18.30 4.98
N GLU A 391 -11.31 -18.30 3.65
CA GLU A 391 -10.26 -18.92 2.83
C GLU A 391 -9.06 -17.96 2.73
N VAL A 392 -7.86 -18.50 2.89
CA VAL A 392 -6.60 -17.79 2.81
C VAL A 392 -5.57 -18.63 2.06
N GLN A 393 -4.82 -17.98 1.17
CA GLN A 393 -3.68 -18.58 0.47
C GLN A 393 -2.39 -17.97 1.01
N PHE A 394 -1.25 -18.66 0.85
CA PHE A 394 0.04 -18.12 1.28
C PHE A 394 1.02 -18.01 0.13
N SER A 395 1.37 -16.78 -0.24
CA SER A 395 2.39 -16.52 -1.26
C SER A 395 3.79 -16.47 -0.63
N TRP A 396 4.77 -17.01 -1.35
CA TRP A 396 6.17 -16.97 -0.92
C TRP A 396 6.82 -15.66 -1.31
N GLN A 397 7.46 -15.02 -0.34
CA GLN A 397 8.37 -13.90 -0.57
C GLN A 397 9.76 -14.31 -0.10
N SER A 398 10.65 -14.63 -1.05
CA SER A 398 12.05 -14.96 -0.74
C SER A 398 12.79 -13.79 -0.07
N ILE A 399 13.74 -14.10 0.82
CA ILE A 399 14.68 -13.13 1.43
C ILE A 399 16.14 -13.55 1.30
#